data_AF-A0A2M9L4E8-F1
#
_entry.id   AF-A0A2M9L4E8-F1
#
_cell.length_a   1.000
_cell.length_b   1.000
_cell.length_c   1.000
_cell.angle_alpha   90.00
_cell.angle_beta   90.00
_cell.angle_gamma   90.00
#
_symmetry.space_group_name_H-M   'P 1'
#
loop_
_entity.id
_entity.type
_entity.pdbx_description
1 polymer ?
#
loop_
_entity_poly.entity_id
_entity_poly.type
_entity_poly.pdbx_seq_one_letter_code
_entity_poly.pdbx_strand_id
1 'polypeptide(L)'
;MAAGLPGGSAVSAPTRETQRETAFQAVPETAFRSAARHWPTGVAVLTVRWAGLEHAKTVSSFATLSLDPPLIGVAVSRRSPLTAAVRAAGRFTVAVLGEHQAALARRFATPGAGRAPGGFTDLPVLDAPTGGPVPAGATAWFDARLHAELPVGDHLLLVGEALAVGEGTGRPLLHHAARYRQLGPELPPTVLPPTELRPTELPPTDPPAQGVGA
;
A
#
# COMPACT_ATOMS: atom_id res chain seq x y z
N MET A 1 -4.08 -74.09 23.50
CA MET A 1 -2.75 -74.71 23.31
C MET A 1 -2.20 -74.21 21.97
N ALA A 2 -0.97 -73.70 22.01
CA ALA A 2 -0.16 -73.10 20.91
C ALA A 2 -0.70 -71.76 20.35
N ALA A 3 -0.11 -70.59 20.58
CA ALA A 3 1.28 -70.08 20.42
C ALA A 3 1.63 -69.70 18.97
N GLY A 4 1.94 -68.41 18.76
CA GLY A 4 2.50 -67.83 17.53
C GLY A 4 2.59 -66.29 17.60
N LEU A 5 3.71 -65.76 18.12
CA LEU A 5 4.18 -64.37 17.96
C LEU A 5 4.96 -64.23 16.62
N PRO A 6 5.54 -63.07 16.25
CA PRO A 6 4.99 -61.73 16.04
C PRO A 6 5.33 -61.20 14.63
N GLY A 7 4.51 -60.31 14.06
CA GLY A 7 4.81 -59.61 12.80
C GLY A 7 5.15 -58.14 13.07
N GLY A 8 6.42 -57.80 13.10
CA GLY A 8 6.88 -56.41 13.05
C GLY A 8 6.80 -55.85 11.62
N SER A 9 6.44 -54.58 11.48
CA SER A 9 6.85 -53.79 10.31
C SER A 9 6.89 -52.31 10.66
N ALA A 10 8.13 -51.83 10.76
CA ALA A 10 8.63 -50.48 10.48
C ALA A 10 7.70 -49.29 10.76
N VAL A 11 8.00 -48.60 11.87
CA VAL A 11 7.78 -47.15 11.96
C VAL A 11 8.68 -46.51 10.88
N SER A 12 8.07 -46.04 9.80
CA SER A 12 8.76 -45.26 8.78
C SER A 12 9.35 -44.00 9.42
N ALA A 13 10.66 -43.88 9.34
CA ALA A 13 11.38 -42.65 9.67
C ALA A 13 10.86 -41.50 8.76
N PRO A 14 10.71 -40.27 9.29
CA PRO A 14 10.33 -39.14 8.46
C PRO A 14 11.39 -38.91 7.39
N THR A 15 10.92 -38.85 6.14
CA THR A 15 11.68 -38.55 4.92
C THR A 15 12.50 -37.27 5.09
N ARG A 16 13.74 -37.29 4.59
CA ARG A 16 14.71 -36.18 4.54
C ARG A 16 14.26 -35.02 3.64
N GLU A 17 13.11 -34.41 3.90
CA GLU A 17 12.60 -33.25 3.17
C GLU A 17 12.38 -32.03 4.07
N THR A 18 12.83 -32.10 5.33
CA THR A 18 12.74 -31.01 6.31
C THR A 18 14.02 -30.16 6.37
N GLN A 19 14.50 -29.60 5.25
CA GLN A 19 15.48 -28.50 5.22
C GLN A 19 15.31 -27.77 3.87
N ARG A 20 14.81 -26.54 3.75
CA ARG A 20 15.21 -25.31 4.43
C ARG A 20 14.02 -24.34 4.51
N GLU A 21 13.34 -24.31 5.64
CA GLU A 21 12.63 -23.09 6.04
C GLU A 21 13.71 -22.11 6.49
N THR A 22 14.22 -21.31 5.55
CA THR A 22 15.14 -20.22 5.88
C THR A 22 14.37 -19.30 6.82
N ALA A 23 14.66 -19.37 8.12
CA ALA A 23 14.10 -18.47 9.11
C ALA A 23 14.54 -17.05 8.74
N PHE A 24 13.70 -16.32 8.01
CA PHE A 24 13.94 -14.93 7.70
C PHE A 24 14.02 -14.15 9.02
N GLN A 25 15.15 -13.48 9.25
CA GLN A 25 15.29 -12.63 10.43
C GLN A 25 14.31 -11.46 10.36
N ALA A 26 13.84 -11.02 11.53
CA ALA A 26 12.99 -9.84 11.63
C ALA A 26 13.72 -8.61 11.08
N VAL A 27 13.06 -7.86 10.20
CA VAL A 27 13.62 -6.66 9.59
C VAL A 27 13.64 -5.53 10.64
N PRO A 28 14.80 -4.91 10.93
CA PRO A 28 14.86 -3.76 11.83
C PRO A 28 14.02 -2.60 11.29
N GLU A 29 13.29 -1.90 12.17
CA GLU A 29 12.43 -0.77 11.80
C GLU A 29 13.18 0.32 11.02
N THR A 30 14.41 0.62 11.44
CA THR A 30 15.28 1.61 10.77
C THR A 30 15.63 1.20 9.35
N ALA A 31 15.93 -0.08 9.12
CA ALA A 31 16.22 -0.63 7.79
C ALA A 31 14.98 -0.58 6.90
N PHE A 32 13.82 -0.99 7.42
CA PHE A 32 12.55 -0.90 6.71
C PHE A 32 12.20 0.55 6.33
N ARG A 33 12.31 1.49 7.27
CA ARG A 33 12.07 2.92 7.01
C ARG A 33 13.06 3.50 6.01
N SER A 34 14.32 3.06 6.03
CA SER A 34 15.32 3.50 5.06
C SER A 34 14.96 3.02 3.65
N ALA A 35 14.63 1.74 3.49
CA ALA A 35 14.18 1.18 2.23
C ALA A 35 12.91 1.87 1.71
N ALA A 36 11.89 2.01 2.56
CA ALA A 36 10.61 2.62 2.21
C ALA A 36 10.73 4.08 1.72
N ARG A 37 11.76 4.83 2.15
CA ARG A 37 11.99 6.21 1.69
C ARG A 37 12.32 6.31 0.20
N HIS A 38 12.77 5.23 -0.43
CA HIS A 38 13.07 5.16 -1.86
C HIS A 38 11.83 4.99 -2.73
N TRP A 39 10.66 4.71 -2.14
CA TRP A 39 9.40 4.64 -2.87
C TRP A 39 8.73 6.01 -2.87
N PRO A 40 8.74 6.76 -3.98
CA PRO A 40 8.00 8.01 -4.08
C PRO A 40 6.50 7.71 -4.12
N THR A 41 5.71 8.63 -3.59
CA THR A 41 4.24 8.51 -3.54
C THR A 41 3.62 9.84 -3.94
N GLY A 42 2.41 9.79 -4.49
CA GLY A 42 1.54 10.96 -4.50
C GLY A 42 1.11 11.34 -3.09
N VAL A 43 0.63 12.57 -2.92
CA VAL A 43 0.08 13.04 -1.65
C VAL A 43 -1.42 13.26 -1.81
N ALA A 44 -2.21 12.71 -0.89
CA ALA A 44 -3.64 12.91 -0.85
C ALA A 44 -4.11 13.36 0.53
N VAL A 45 -5.33 13.89 0.61
CA VAL A 45 -6.03 14.16 1.87
C VAL A 45 -7.27 13.27 1.89
N LEU A 46 -7.35 12.45 2.92
CA LEU A 46 -8.54 11.70 3.27
C LEU A 46 -9.44 12.59 4.11
N THR A 47 -10.71 12.72 3.72
CA THR A 47 -11.69 13.59 4.37
C THR A 47 -12.99 12.85 4.67
N VAL A 48 -13.68 13.29 5.72
CA VAL A 48 -15.01 12.82 6.06
C VAL A 48 -15.73 13.91 6.84
N ARG A 49 -17.04 14.05 6.62
CA ARG A 49 -17.93 14.86 7.45
C ARG A 49 -18.82 13.93 8.27
N TRP A 50 -18.77 14.07 9.60
CA TRP A 50 -19.56 13.27 10.53
C TRP A 50 -20.04 14.14 11.69
N ALA A 51 -21.32 14.01 12.07
CA ALA A 51 -21.95 14.83 13.11
C ALA A 51 -21.75 16.35 12.94
N GLY A 52 -21.77 16.84 11.69
CA GLY A 52 -21.54 18.25 11.35
C GLY A 52 -20.09 18.72 11.43
N LEU A 53 -19.15 17.82 11.76
CA LEU A 53 -17.73 18.13 11.88
C LEU A 53 -16.93 17.50 10.74
N GLU A 54 -15.98 18.28 10.22
CA GLU A 54 -15.08 17.83 9.17
C GLU A 54 -13.79 17.29 9.76
N HIS A 55 -13.35 16.14 9.28
CA HIS A 55 -12.09 15.52 9.63
C HIS A 55 -11.24 15.39 8.38
N ALA A 56 -9.93 15.63 8.52
CA ALA A 56 -8.96 15.42 7.46
C ALA A 56 -7.66 14.81 7.94
N LYS A 57 -7.02 14.09 7.02
CA LYS A 57 -5.67 13.58 7.21
C LYS A 57 -4.92 13.49 5.89
N THR A 58 -3.72 14.07 5.87
CA THR A 58 -2.77 13.82 4.79
C THR A 58 -2.31 12.37 4.84
N VAL A 59 -2.37 11.71 3.70
CA VAL A 59 -1.96 10.33 3.48
C VAL A 59 -1.10 10.23 2.23
N SER A 60 -0.14 9.32 2.26
CA SER A 60 0.68 8.92 1.10
C SER A 60 0.51 7.44 0.79
N SER A 61 -0.49 6.80 1.40
CA SER A 61 -0.83 5.38 1.27
C SER A 61 -2.01 5.14 0.33
N PHE A 62 -2.49 6.19 -0.34
CA PHE A 62 -3.56 6.06 -1.32
C PHE A 62 -3.12 5.20 -2.49
N ALA A 63 -3.98 4.26 -2.88
CA ALA A 63 -3.82 3.43 -4.06
C ALA A 63 -5.18 3.11 -4.68
N THR A 64 -5.20 2.93 -6.00
CA THR A 64 -6.29 2.25 -6.70
C THR A 64 -6.11 0.74 -6.53
N LEU A 65 -7.19 0.02 -6.27
CA LEU A 65 -7.16 -1.42 -5.94
C LEU A 65 -7.86 -2.29 -7.00
N SER A 66 -8.96 -1.81 -7.56
CA SER A 66 -9.75 -2.55 -8.55
C SER A 66 -10.47 -1.60 -9.49
N LEU A 67 -10.71 -2.05 -10.72
CA LEU A 67 -11.53 -1.34 -11.71
C LEU A 67 -12.99 -1.81 -11.68
N ASP A 68 -13.24 -3.08 -11.38
CA ASP A 68 -14.60 -3.66 -11.29
C ASP A 68 -14.74 -4.59 -10.07
N PRO A 69 -15.42 -4.17 -8.99
CA PRO A 69 -15.93 -2.80 -8.77
C PRO A 69 -14.77 -1.78 -8.62
N PRO A 70 -15.02 -0.46 -8.79
CA PRO A 70 -13.99 0.56 -8.67
C PRO A 70 -13.60 0.76 -7.19
N LEU A 71 -12.50 0.15 -6.78
CA LEU A 71 -12.03 0.16 -5.39
C LEU A 71 -10.78 1.03 -5.22
N ILE A 72 -10.75 1.79 -4.13
CA ILE A 72 -9.60 2.53 -3.64
C ILE A 72 -9.22 2.08 -2.23
N GLY A 73 -7.94 2.26 -1.88
CA GLY A 73 -7.39 1.89 -0.59
C GLY A 73 -6.62 3.04 0.05
N VAL A 74 -6.79 3.23 1.36
CA VAL A 74 -5.98 4.15 2.15
C VAL A 74 -5.64 3.52 3.50
N ALA A 75 -4.35 3.38 3.79
CA ALA A 75 -3.90 2.93 5.11
C ALA A 75 -3.81 4.10 6.09
N VAL A 76 -4.52 4.01 7.21
CA VAL A 76 -4.58 5.04 8.25
C VAL A 76 -4.28 4.43 9.62
N SER A 77 -3.46 5.09 10.43
CA SER A 77 -3.18 4.62 11.80
C SER A 77 -4.48 4.34 12.57
N ARG A 78 -4.53 3.18 13.25
CA ARG A 78 -5.67 2.74 14.08
C ARG A 78 -6.06 3.72 15.18
N ARG A 79 -5.13 4.61 15.57
CA ARG A 79 -5.33 5.62 16.63
C ARG A 79 -5.87 6.95 16.09
N SER A 80 -6.12 7.04 14.79
CA SER A 80 -6.59 8.27 14.15
C SER A 80 -8.07 8.50 14.46
N PRO A 81 -8.48 9.65 15.03
CA PRO A 81 -9.91 9.94 15.25
C PRO A 81 -10.74 9.86 13.97
N LEU A 82 -10.11 10.18 12.83
CA LEU A 82 -10.72 10.08 11.51
C LEU A 82 -11.23 8.66 11.19
N THR A 83 -10.59 7.57 11.66
CA THR A 83 -11.09 6.22 11.34
C THR A 83 -12.43 5.94 12.02
N ALA A 84 -12.66 6.46 13.23
CA ALA A 84 -13.95 6.36 13.89
C ALA A 84 -15.03 7.17 13.15
N ALA A 85 -14.68 8.38 12.68
CA ALA A 85 -15.58 9.21 11.89
C ALA A 85 -15.95 8.56 10.54
N VAL A 86 -14.99 7.97 9.83
CA VAL A 86 -15.23 7.22 8.57
C VAL A 86 -16.15 6.04 8.83
N ARG A 87 -15.89 5.24 9.87
CA ARG A 87 -16.73 4.10 10.22
C ARG A 87 -18.18 4.52 10.53
N ALA A 88 -18.34 5.58 11.31
CA ALA A 88 -19.65 6.07 11.70
C ALA A 88 -20.40 6.74 10.54
N ALA A 89 -19.70 7.37 9.60
CA ALA A 89 -20.29 7.95 8.40
C ALA A 89 -20.57 6.90 7.30
N GLY A 90 -19.82 5.80 7.26
CA GLY A 90 -19.90 4.77 6.21
C GLY A 90 -19.35 5.23 4.85
N ARG A 91 -18.63 6.35 4.82
CA ARG A 91 -18.15 7.03 3.60
C ARG A 91 -16.93 7.88 3.89
N PHE A 92 -16.16 8.16 2.85
CA PHE A 92 -15.03 9.07 2.89
C PHE A 92 -14.68 9.56 1.49
N THR A 93 -13.96 10.68 1.44
CA THR A 93 -13.47 11.24 0.18
C THR A 93 -11.95 11.30 0.21
N VAL A 94 -11.29 11.01 -0.90
CA VAL A 94 -9.84 11.15 -1.06
C VAL A 94 -9.57 12.19 -2.14
N ALA A 95 -8.84 13.25 -1.79
CA ALA A 95 -8.43 14.29 -2.73
C ALA A 95 -6.91 14.25 -2.97
N VAL A 96 -6.49 14.06 -4.22
CA VAL A 96 -5.08 14.03 -4.63
C VAL A 96 -4.58 15.46 -4.79
N LEU A 97 -3.55 15.83 -4.05
CA LEU A 97 -3.07 17.20 -3.96
C LEU A 97 -2.13 17.58 -5.11
N GLY A 98 -2.23 18.83 -5.55
CA GLY A 98 -1.29 19.43 -6.51
C GLY A 98 -0.05 20.03 -5.85
N GLU A 99 1.02 20.25 -6.63
CA GLU A 99 2.32 20.79 -6.16
C GLU A 99 2.17 22.08 -5.33
N HIS A 100 1.20 22.93 -5.68
CA HIS A 100 0.88 24.18 -4.99
C HIS A 100 0.27 23.99 -3.58
N GLN A 101 -0.18 22.78 -3.24
CA GLN A 101 -0.89 22.46 -1.99
C GLN A 101 0.03 21.84 -0.92
N ALA A 102 1.36 21.99 -1.04
CA ALA A 102 2.31 21.50 -0.05
C ALA A 102 2.07 22.06 1.38
N ALA A 103 1.58 23.29 1.50
CA ALA A 103 1.18 23.87 2.78
C ALA A 103 -0.05 23.17 3.37
N LEU A 104 -1.06 22.88 2.54
CA LEU A 104 -2.25 22.12 2.92
C LEU A 104 -1.90 20.69 3.36
N ALA A 105 -1.04 20.02 2.60
CA ALA A 105 -0.51 18.70 2.95
C ALA A 105 0.15 18.71 4.33
N ARG A 106 0.97 19.73 4.64
CA ARG A 106 1.59 19.91 5.97
C ARG A 106 0.55 20.12 7.06
N ARG A 107 -0.46 20.95 6.81
CA ARG A 107 -1.55 21.25 7.76
C ARG A 107 -2.24 19.97 8.24
N PHE A 108 -2.67 19.11 7.31
CA PHE A 108 -3.37 17.86 7.66
C PHE A 108 -2.42 16.69 8.01
N ALA A 109 -1.10 16.88 7.91
CA ALA A 109 -0.08 15.91 8.36
C ALA A 109 0.36 16.12 9.82
N THR A 110 0.20 17.32 10.37
CA THR A 110 0.67 17.68 11.71
C THR A 110 -0.44 17.47 12.75
N PRO A 111 -0.20 16.72 13.85
CA PRO A 111 -1.12 16.68 14.99
C PRO A 111 -1.42 18.08 15.54
N GLY A 112 -2.65 18.33 16.01
CA GLY A 112 -3.08 19.63 16.53
C GLY A 112 -4.15 20.29 15.66
N ALA A 113 -4.15 21.64 15.62
CA ALA A 113 -5.21 22.43 15.01
C ALA A 113 -5.56 22.04 13.56
N GLY A 114 -4.57 21.66 12.75
CA GLY A 114 -4.81 21.23 11.38
C GLY A 114 -5.62 19.93 11.25
N ARG A 115 -5.59 19.05 12.24
CA ARG A 115 -6.37 17.79 12.29
C ARG A 115 -7.57 17.88 13.25
N ALA A 116 -7.77 19.02 13.89
CA ALA A 116 -8.91 19.23 14.77
C ALA A 116 -10.20 19.23 13.93
N PRO A 117 -11.33 18.77 14.50
CA PRO A 117 -12.62 18.88 13.83
C PRO A 117 -12.90 20.34 13.41
N GLY A 118 -13.36 20.56 12.18
CA GLY A 118 -13.59 21.91 11.62
C GLY A 118 -12.34 22.59 11.05
N GLY A 119 -11.24 21.84 10.89
CA GLY A 119 -9.99 22.29 10.27
C GLY A 119 -10.08 22.64 8.78
N PHE A 120 -11.29 22.75 8.20
CA PHE A 120 -11.55 23.21 6.83
C PHE A 120 -12.24 24.57 6.76
N THR A 121 -12.64 25.16 7.88
CA THR A 121 -13.51 26.36 7.91
C THR A 121 -12.95 27.59 7.20
N ASP A 122 -11.63 27.68 7.00
CA ASP A 122 -10.92 28.75 6.30
C ASP A 122 -10.40 28.34 4.91
N LEU A 123 -10.82 27.18 4.39
CA LEU A 123 -10.35 26.64 3.12
C LEU A 123 -11.47 26.62 2.07
N PRO A 124 -11.19 26.99 0.81
CA PRO A 124 -12.13 26.75 -0.27
C PRO A 124 -12.27 25.24 -0.47
N VAL A 125 -13.51 24.75 -0.35
CA VAL A 125 -13.85 23.34 -0.51
C VAL A 125 -14.98 23.17 -1.52
N LEU A 126 -14.97 22.04 -2.21
CA LEU A 126 -16.10 21.50 -2.95
C LEU A 126 -16.73 20.39 -2.10
N ASP A 127 -18.04 20.30 -2.06
CA ASP A 127 -18.71 19.16 -1.45
C ASP A 127 -18.83 18.03 -2.46
N ALA A 128 -18.22 16.89 -2.14
CA ALA A 128 -18.43 15.67 -2.90
C ALA A 128 -19.89 15.19 -2.77
N PRO A 129 -20.42 14.38 -3.70
CA PRO A 129 -21.80 13.89 -3.66
C PRO A 129 -22.23 13.25 -2.32
N THR A 130 -21.34 12.56 -1.62
CA THR A 130 -21.60 11.97 -0.31
C THR A 130 -21.40 12.96 0.86
N GLY A 131 -21.01 14.20 0.57
CA GLY A 131 -20.88 15.29 1.54
C GLY A 131 -19.52 15.39 2.24
N GLY A 132 -18.49 14.68 1.76
CA GLY A 132 -17.11 14.87 2.19
C GLY A 132 -16.48 16.11 1.54
N PRO A 133 -15.71 16.93 2.30
CA PRO A 133 -15.08 18.12 1.73
C PRO A 133 -13.88 17.74 0.85
N VAL A 134 -13.81 18.33 -0.34
CA VAL A 134 -12.69 18.24 -1.27
C VAL A 134 -11.97 19.59 -1.31
N PRO A 135 -10.69 19.68 -0.92
CA PRO A 135 -9.93 20.92 -1.08
C PRO A 135 -9.95 21.41 -2.54
N ALA A 136 -10.31 22.67 -2.76
CA ALA A 136 -10.27 23.27 -4.08
C ALA A 136 -8.83 23.23 -4.65
N GLY A 137 -8.71 22.97 -5.96
CA GLY A 137 -7.42 22.82 -6.63
C GLY A 137 -6.78 21.43 -6.49
N ALA A 138 -7.48 20.45 -5.89
CA ALA A 138 -7.07 19.05 -5.98
C ALA A 138 -6.98 18.61 -7.45
N THR A 139 -5.96 17.81 -7.77
CA THR A 139 -5.71 17.28 -9.12
C THR A 139 -6.65 16.14 -9.50
N ALA A 140 -7.20 15.45 -8.50
CA ALA A 140 -8.27 14.47 -8.64
C ALA A 140 -8.95 14.26 -7.29
N TRP A 141 -10.16 13.74 -7.28
CA TRP A 141 -10.83 13.27 -6.07
C TRP A 141 -11.70 12.04 -6.31
N PHE A 142 -11.88 11.26 -5.25
CA PHE A 142 -12.63 10.01 -5.23
C PHE A 142 -13.57 10.04 -4.02
N ASP A 143 -14.86 9.96 -4.29
CA ASP A 143 -15.89 9.95 -3.26
C ASP A 143 -16.43 8.54 -3.11
N ALA A 144 -16.26 7.95 -1.94
CA ALA A 144 -16.39 6.51 -1.76
C ALA A 144 -17.28 6.15 -0.58
N ARG A 145 -18.08 5.08 -0.77
CA ARG A 145 -18.66 4.35 0.36
C ARG A 145 -17.61 3.42 0.94
N LEU A 146 -17.61 3.28 2.27
CA LEU A 146 -16.74 2.32 2.94
C LEU A 146 -17.17 0.90 2.55
N HIS A 147 -16.27 0.19 1.89
CA HIS A 147 -16.48 -1.18 1.42
C HIS A 147 -15.96 -2.20 2.45
N ALA A 148 -14.76 -1.97 3.01
CA ALA A 148 -14.19 -2.81 4.06
C ALA A 148 -13.17 -2.05 4.93
N GLU A 149 -12.94 -2.55 6.13
CA GLU A 149 -11.84 -2.12 7.01
C GLU A 149 -11.01 -3.34 7.41
N LEU A 150 -9.71 -3.32 7.08
CA LEU A 150 -8.81 -4.45 7.32
C LEU A 150 -7.68 -4.03 8.26
N PRO A 151 -7.49 -4.70 9.43
CA PRO A 151 -6.33 -4.48 10.27
C PRO A 151 -5.03 -4.91 9.56
N VAL A 152 -4.07 -3.98 9.44
CA VAL A 152 -2.76 -4.21 8.81
C VAL A 152 -1.67 -3.68 9.75
N GLY A 153 -1.40 -4.46 10.82
CA GLY A 153 -0.48 -4.06 11.89
C GLY A 153 -1.04 -2.91 12.75
N ASP A 154 -0.34 -1.79 12.79
CA ASP A 154 -0.73 -0.58 13.53
C ASP A 154 -1.64 0.38 12.71
N HIS A 155 -1.98 0.00 11.48
CA HIS A 155 -2.88 0.71 10.58
C HIS A 155 -4.16 -0.09 10.30
N LEU A 156 -5.21 0.61 9.87
CA LEU A 156 -6.36 0.04 9.17
C LEU A 156 -6.20 0.40 7.69
N LEU A 157 -6.36 -0.59 6.81
CA LEU A 157 -6.63 -0.35 5.41
C LEU A 157 -8.12 -0.11 5.24
N LEU A 158 -8.47 1.14 4.94
CA LEU A 158 -9.83 1.51 4.55
C LEU A 158 -9.96 1.23 3.05
N VAL A 159 -10.86 0.32 2.70
CA VAL A 159 -11.22 0.03 1.31
C VAL A 159 -12.53 0.75 1.02
N GLY A 160 -12.52 1.60 0.00
CA GLY A 160 -13.70 2.34 -0.45
C GLY A 160 -14.09 1.94 -1.85
N GLU A 161 -15.39 1.81 -2.10
CA GLU A 161 -15.92 1.71 -3.45
C GLU A 161 -16.29 3.11 -3.93
N ALA A 162 -15.66 3.55 -5.02
CA ALA A 162 -15.87 4.88 -5.57
C ALA A 162 -17.27 4.99 -6.16
N LEU A 163 -18.04 5.95 -5.64
CA LEU A 163 -19.39 6.30 -6.10
C LEU A 163 -19.36 7.47 -7.08
N ALA A 164 -18.38 8.36 -6.93
CA ALA A 164 -18.12 9.46 -7.84
C ALA A 164 -16.62 9.76 -7.85
N VAL A 165 -16.16 10.31 -8.97
CA VAL A 165 -14.80 10.80 -9.15
C VAL A 165 -14.85 12.15 -9.83
N GLY A 166 -13.80 12.95 -9.64
CA GLY A 166 -13.61 14.16 -10.41
C GLY A 166 -12.15 14.42 -10.69
N GLU A 167 -11.92 15.10 -11.79
CA GLU A 167 -10.60 15.47 -12.28
C GLU A 167 -10.38 16.96 -12.06
N GLY A 168 -9.15 17.31 -11.72
CA GLY A 168 -8.69 18.68 -11.65
C GLY A 168 -7.51 18.91 -12.59
N THR A 169 -6.99 20.12 -12.57
CA THR A 169 -5.83 20.50 -13.38
C THR A 169 -4.58 20.66 -12.50
N GLY A 170 -3.41 20.56 -13.13
CA GLY A 170 -2.14 20.85 -12.50
C GLY A 170 -1.32 19.60 -12.20
N ARG A 171 -0.08 19.82 -11.73
CA ARG A 171 0.88 18.75 -11.48
C ARG A 171 0.71 18.18 -10.06
N PRO A 172 0.86 16.87 -9.85
CA PRO A 172 0.65 16.25 -8.55
C PRO A 172 1.77 16.56 -7.57
N LEU A 173 1.44 16.72 -6.29
CA LEU A 173 2.40 16.79 -5.20
C LEU A 173 2.96 15.40 -4.92
N LEU A 174 4.28 15.28 -4.89
CA LEU A 174 4.97 14.05 -4.52
C LEU A 174 5.55 14.13 -3.12
N HIS A 175 5.64 12.98 -2.45
CA HIS A 175 6.37 12.78 -1.22
C HIS A 175 7.45 11.71 -1.42
N HIS A 176 8.71 12.10 -1.19
CA HIS A 176 9.88 11.23 -1.37
C HIS A 176 10.95 11.61 -0.34
N ALA A 177 11.58 10.62 0.30
CA ALA A 177 12.60 10.83 1.33
C ALA A 177 12.21 11.82 2.45
N ALA A 178 10.95 11.76 2.92
CA ALA A 178 10.38 12.68 3.93
C ALA A 178 10.38 14.16 3.53
N ARG A 179 10.30 14.45 2.23
CA ARG A 179 10.20 15.80 1.68
C ARG A 179 9.15 15.84 0.58
N TYR A 180 8.55 17.00 0.40
CA TYR A 180 7.72 17.24 -0.78
C TYR A 180 8.58 17.51 -2.01
N ARG A 181 8.13 17.00 -3.14
CA ARG A 181 8.79 17.06 -4.45
C ARG A 181 7.76 17.36 -5.53
N GLN A 182 8.26 17.83 -6.66
CA GLN A 182 7.52 18.00 -7.90
C GLN A 182 7.74 16.78 -8.79
N LEU A 183 6.81 16.53 -9.71
CA LEU A 183 7.02 15.50 -10.72
C LEU A 183 8.14 15.95 -11.68
N GLY A 184 8.97 15.02 -12.15
CA GLY A 184 9.98 15.30 -13.17
C GLY A 184 9.37 15.50 -14.57
N PRO A 185 10.18 15.83 -15.58
CA PRO A 185 9.77 15.69 -16.96
C PRO A 185 9.50 14.21 -17.29
N GLU A 186 8.72 13.98 -18.34
CA GLU A 186 8.56 12.65 -18.92
C GLU A 186 9.92 12.09 -19.36
N LEU A 187 10.16 10.81 -19.08
CA LEU A 187 11.34 10.13 -19.58
C LEU A 187 11.10 9.72 -21.03
N PRO A 188 12.10 9.83 -21.91
CA PRO A 188 11.96 9.37 -23.28
C PRO A 188 11.63 7.86 -23.30
N PRO A 189 10.82 7.40 -24.28
CA PRO A 189 10.55 5.98 -24.45
C PRO A 189 11.86 5.19 -24.50
N THR A 190 12.03 4.25 -23.59
CA THR A 190 13.24 3.42 -23.49
C THR A 190 12.85 1.97 -23.73
N VAL A 191 13.54 1.31 -24.66
CA VAL A 191 13.42 -0.14 -24.86
C VAL A 191 14.37 -0.82 -23.87
N LEU A 192 13.89 -1.81 -23.12
CA LEU A 192 14.77 -2.61 -22.27
C LEU A 192 15.81 -3.29 -23.17
N PRO A 193 17.11 -3.17 -22.86
CA PRO A 193 18.12 -3.91 -23.61
C PRO A 193 17.80 -5.41 -23.49
N PRO A 194 17.97 -6.20 -24.57
CA PRO A 194 17.78 -7.64 -24.51
C PRO A 194 18.62 -8.20 -23.36
N THR A 195 17.99 -9.02 -22.51
CA THR A 195 18.68 -9.71 -21.44
C THR A 195 19.64 -10.71 -22.07
N GLU A 196 20.95 -10.45 -22.00
CA GLU A 196 21.91 -11.53 -22.25
C GLU A 196 21.72 -12.56 -21.15
N LEU A 197 21.00 -13.65 -21.47
CA LEU A 197 21.02 -14.84 -20.66
C LEU A 197 22.48 -15.28 -20.57
N ARG A 198 23.09 -15.13 -19.39
CA ARG A 198 24.39 -15.75 -19.14
C ARG A 198 24.24 -17.23 -19.48
N PRO A 199 25.10 -17.80 -20.35
CA PRO A 199 25.09 -19.22 -20.59
C PRO A 199 25.16 -19.93 -19.24
N THR A 200 24.19 -20.78 -18.95
CA THR A 200 24.31 -21.71 -17.84
C THR A 200 25.53 -22.56 -18.17
N GLU A 201 26.62 -22.41 -17.41
CA GLU A 201 27.74 -23.35 -17.50
C GLU A 201 27.14 -24.73 -17.28
N LEU A 202 27.07 -25.52 -18.36
CA LEU A 202 26.71 -26.93 -18.25
C LEU A 202 27.74 -27.55 -17.30
N PRO A 203 27.32 -28.32 -16.27
CA PRO A 203 28.27 -29.06 -15.47
C PRO A 203 29.11 -29.95 -16.40
N PRO A 204 30.41 -30.14 -16.10
CA PRO A 204 31.27 -30.99 -16.92
C PRO A 204 30.61 -32.36 -17.05
N THR A 205 30.44 -32.81 -18.29
CA THR A 205 30.00 -34.17 -18.57
C THR A 205 31.15 -35.10 -18.23
N ASP A 206 30.92 -36.00 -17.26
CA ASP A 206 31.89 -37.06 -16.96
C ASP A 206 32.13 -37.89 -18.24
N PRO A 207 33.40 -38.23 -18.55
CA PRO A 207 33.70 -39.05 -19.71
C PRO A 207 33.06 -40.44 -19.56
N PRO A 208 32.64 -41.07 -20.67
CA PRO A 208 32.00 -42.38 -20.63
C PRO A 208 32.96 -43.41 -20.03
N ALA A 209 32.47 -44.19 -19.07
CA ALA A 209 33.18 -45.31 -18.50
C ALA A 209 33.64 -46.26 -19.62
N GLN A 210 34.95 -46.41 -19.77
CA GLN A 210 35.53 -47.39 -20.68
C GLN A 210 35.15 -48.78 -20.17
N GLY A 211 34.37 -49.52 -20.97
CA GLY A 211 34.03 -50.90 -20.71
C GLY A 211 35.29 -51.75 -20.69
N VAL A 212 35.52 -52.43 -19.57
CA VAL A 212 36.51 -53.50 -19.47
C VAL A 212 35.91 -54.72 -20.16
N GLY A 213 36.50 -55.09 -21.30
CA GLY A 213 36.22 -56.35 -21.98
C GLY A 213 37.09 -57.47 -21.43
N ALA A 214 36.45 -58.64 -21.25
CA ALA A 214 36.96 -60.01 -21.09
C ALA A 214 37.99 -60.29 -19.97
#